data_AF-A0A392QI40-F1
#
_entry.id   AF-A0A392QI40-F1
#
_cell.length_a   1.000
_cell.length_b   1.000
_cell.length_c   1.000
_cell.angle_alpha   90.00
_cell.angle_beta   90.00
_cell.angle_gamma   90.00
#
_symmetry.space_group_name_H-M   'P 1'
#
loop_
_entity.id
_entity.type
_entity.pdbx_description
1 polymer ?
#
loop_
_entity_poly.entity_id
_entity_poly.type
_entity_poly.pdbx_seq_one_letter_code
_entity_poly.pdbx_strand_id
1 'polypeptide(L)'
;MSVYLIPETTIKEIERMINSFWWGGGSNNGGIKWLAWDRMTYPKAFGGLGFRNLHLFNMAMVAKQGWNFMTKPNTLVAKVYKARWRIGDGTKINVMNEPWLKKEDGRWMQSPQEQ
;
A
#
# COMPACT_ATOMS: atom_id res chain seq x y z
N MET A 1 0.06 5.60 8.87
CA MET A 1 0.61 6.05 7.58
C MET A 1 1.57 4.98 7.10
N SER A 2 1.26 4.26 6.01
CA SER A 2 2.25 3.39 5.38
C SER A 2 2.98 4.15 4.29
N VAL A 3 4.29 3.95 4.20
CA VAL A 3 5.16 4.56 3.18
C VAL A 3 5.66 3.49 2.19
N TYR A 4 5.50 2.21 2.54
CA TYR A 4 5.96 1.07 1.76
C TYR A 4 4.82 0.10 1.50
N LEU A 5 4.93 -0.64 0.40
CA LEU A 5 4.14 -1.83 0.18
C LEU A 5 4.70 -2.93 1.08
N ILE A 6 3.83 -3.53 1.89
CA ILE A 6 4.24 -4.63 2.77
C ILE A 6 4.29 -5.90 1.92
N PRO A 7 5.35 -6.73 2.02
CA PRO A 7 5.41 -8.01 1.34
C PRO A 7 4.18 -8.87 1.64
N GLU A 8 3.65 -9.54 0.63
CA GLU A 8 2.46 -10.37 0.77
C GLU A 8 2.67 -11.51 1.77
N THR A 9 3.89 -12.01 1.90
CA THR A 9 4.28 -13.01 2.90
C THR A 9 4.05 -12.51 4.32
N THR A 10 4.55 -11.33 4.66
CA THR A 10 4.36 -10.68 5.96
C THR A 10 2.89 -10.39 6.24
N ILE A 11 2.15 -9.94 5.22
CA ILE A 11 0.70 -9.74 5.35
C ILE A 11 0.02 -11.07 5.71
N LYS A 12 0.30 -12.14 4.97
CA LYS A 12 -0.26 -13.48 5.22
C LYS A 12 0.09 -14.02 6.60
N GLU A 13 1.30 -13.75 7.11
CA GLU A 13 1.69 -14.12 8.47
C GLU A 13 0.87 -13.38 9.52
N ILE A 14 0.66 -12.07 9.33
CA ILE A 14 -0.20 -11.26 10.20
C ILE A 14 -1.64 -11.76 10.16
N GLU A 15 -2.18 -12.02 8.98
CA GLU A 15 -3.54 -12.55 8.82
C GLU A 15 -3.67 -13.93 9.49
N ARG A 16 -2.66 -14.80 9.37
CA ARG A 16 -2.62 -16.08 10.09
C ARG A 16 -2.63 -15.90 11.60
N MET A 17 -1.87 -14.95 12.13
CA MET A 17 -1.86 -14.65 13.58
C MET A 17 -3.23 -14.13 14.05
N ILE A 18 -3.86 -13.23 13.30
CA ILE A 18 -5.19 -12.70 13.66
C ILE A 18 -6.25 -13.81 13.55
N ASN A 19 -6.20 -14.61 12.49
CA ASN A 19 -7.11 -15.74 12.29
C ASN A 19 -6.95 -16.80 13.39
N SER A 20 -5.71 -17.06 13.83
CA SER A 20 -5.41 -17.93 14.96
C SER A 20 -5.92 -17.34 16.27
N PHE A 21 -5.78 -16.04 16.50
CA PHE A 21 -6.35 -15.39 17.68
C PHE A 21 -7.89 -15.47 17.70
N TRP A 22 -8.53 -15.29 16.54
CA TRP A 22 -9.98 -15.22 16.43
C TRP A 22 -10.66 -16.58 16.52
N TRP A 23 -10.11 -17.61 15.88
CA TRP A 23 -10.67 -18.97 15.88
C TRP A 23 -9.92 -19.96 16.76
N GLY A 24 -8.78 -19.58 17.33
CA GLY A 24 -7.98 -20.44 18.19
C GLY A 24 -8.68 -20.75 19.49
N GLY A 25 -8.56 -22.00 19.94
CA GLY A 25 -8.89 -22.43 21.29
C GLY A 25 -7.65 -22.41 22.18
N GLY A 26 -7.82 -22.75 23.46
CA GLY A 26 -6.71 -22.88 24.40
C GLY A 26 -5.64 -23.89 23.98
N SER A 27 -4.59 -24.00 24.81
CA SER A 27 -3.27 -24.65 24.59
C SER A 27 -3.18 -25.90 23.70
N ASN A 28 -4.26 -26.68 23.53
CA ASN A 28 -4.22 -27.95 22.81
C ASN A 28 -5.36 -28.18 21.80
N ASN A 29 -6.18 -27.17 21.48
CA ASN A 29 -7.23 -27.30 20.47
C ASN A 29 -7.17 -26.16 19.45
N GLY A 30 -6.87 -26.52 18.20
CA GLY A 30 -7.10 -25.64 17.05
C GLY A 30 -8.59 -25.46 16.88
N GLY A 31 -9.14 -24.40 17.48
CA GLY A 31 -10.57 -24.15 17.54
C GLY A 31 -11.27 -24.16 16.17
N ILE A 32 -12.60 -24.24 16.20
CA ILE A 32 -13.41 -24.39 14.99
C ILE A 32 -13.36 -23.10 14.16
N LYS A 33 -12.91 -23.21 12.91
CA LYS A 33 -12.92 -22.11 11.94
C LYS A 33 -14.28 -22.06 11.25
N TRP A 34 -15.17 -21.22 11.74
CA TRP A 34 -16.55 -21.10 11.22
C TRP A 34 -16.64 -20.37 9.88
N LEU A 35 -15.65 -19.52 9.57
CA LEU A 35 -15.65 -18.72 8.35
C LEU A 35 -14.23 -18.53 7.81
N ALA A 36 -14.07 -18.65 6.50
CA ALA A 36 -12.80 -18.37 5.83
C ALA A 36 -12.42 -16.88 5.97
N TRP A 37 -11.12 -16.60 6.09
CA TRP A 37 -10.60 -15.24 6.27
C TRP A 37 -11.06 -14.27 5.17
N ASP A 38 -11.09 -14.71 3.91
CA ASP A 38 -11.57 -13.90 2.78
C ASP A 38 -13.03 -13.44 2.96
N ARG A 39 -13.88 -14.29 3.53
CA ARG A 39 -15.28 -13.96 3.83
C ARG A 39 -15.40 -13.05 5.07
N MET A 40 -14.48 -13.16 6.02
CA MET A 40 -14.41 -12.24 7.16
C MET A 40 -14.05 -10.83 6.72
N THR A 41 -13.09 -10.69 5.78
CA THR A 41 -12.65 -9.37 5.28
C THR A 41 -13.62 -8.73 4.28
N TYR A 42 -14.64 -9.46 3.86
CA TYR A 42 -15.67 -8.92 2.98
C TYR A 42 -16.51 -7.86 3.71
N PRO A 43 -16.99 -6.80 3.01
CA PRO A 43 -17.74 -5.74 3.68
C PRO A 43 -19.06 -6.22 4.28
N LYS A 44 -19.46 -5.61 5.41
CA LYS A 44 -20.71 -5.96 6.12
C LYS A 44 -21.95 -5.79 5.25
N ALA A 45 -21.97 -4.75 4.41
CA ALA A 45 -23.07 -4.49 3.47
C ALA A 45 -23.32 -5.63 2.46
N PHE A 46 -22.31 -6.48 2.24
CA PHE A 46 -22.38 -7.61 1.32
C PHE A 46 -22.29 -8.97 2.05
N GLY A 47 -22.60 -9.01 3.34
CA GLY A 47 -22.68 -10.26 4.12
C GLY A 47 -21.35 -10.78 4.66
N GLY A 48 -20.30 -9.97 4.70
CA GLY A 48 -19.07 -10.26 5.42
C GLY A 48 -19.06 -9.71 6.85
N LEU A 49 -17.93 -9.87 7.55
CA LEU A 49 -17.76 -9.33 8.92
C LEU A 49 -17.14 -7.93 8.93
N GLY A 50 -16.70 -7.42 7.78
CA GLY A 50 -16.06 -6.12 7.64
C GLY A 50 -14.66 -6.06 8.24
N PHE A 51 -13.98 -7.20 8.36
CA PHE A 51 -12.56 -7.19 8.72
C PHE A 51 -11.77 -6.51 7.61
N ARG A 52 -10.64 -5.92 7.97
CA ARG A 52 -9.86 -5.15 7.02
C ARG A 52 -8.93 -6.07 6.25
N ASN A 53 -9.11 -6.14 4.93
CA ASN A 53 -8.11 -6.76 4.05
C ASN A 53 -6.82 -5.92 4.12
N LEU A 54 -5.77 -6.49 4.71
CA LEU A 54 -4.53 -5.77 5.04
C LEU A 54 -3.76 -5.35 3.78
N HIS A 55 -3.82 -6.16 2.73
CA HIS A 55 -3.20 -5.86 1.44
C HIS A 55 -3.85 -4.64 0.78
N LEU A 56 -5.17 -4.67 0.60
CA LEU A 56 -5.90 -3.54 0.02
C LEU A 56 -5.77 -2.27 0.88
N PHE A 57 -5.77 -2.42 2.20
CA PHE A 57 -5.61 -1.29 3.10
C PHE A 57 -4.19 -0.69 3.03
N ASN A 58 -3.15 -1.52 2.96
CA ASN A 58 -1.78 -1.05 2.77
C ASN A 58 -1.63 -0.30 1.45
N MET A 59 -2.17 -0.86 0.36
CA MET A 59 -2.17 -0.22 -0.95
C MET A 59 -2.89 1.13 -0.93
N ALA A 60 -4.08 1.20 -0.31
CA ALA A 60 -4.83 2.45 -0.15
C ALA A 60 -4.06 3.49 0.70
N MET A 61 -3.34 3.05 1.74
CA MET A 61 -2.49 3.94 2.53
C MET A 61 -1.33 4.52 1.71
N VAL A 62 -0.68 3.72 0.88
CA VAL A 62 0.40 4.17 0.00
C VAL A 62 -0.14 5.14 -1.06
N ALA A 63 -1.26 4.81 -1.69
CA ALA A 63 -1.94 5.69 -2.65
C ALA A 63 -2.30 7.05 -2.02
N LYS A 64 -2.80 7.05 -0.77
CA LYS A 64 -3.05 8.28 -0.01
C LYS A 64 -1.78 9.13 0.18
N GLN A 65 -0.61 8.52 0.35
CA GLN A 65 0.65 9.27 0.39
C GLN A 65 1.01 9.88 -0.96
N GLY A 66 0.89 9.11 -2.04
CA GLY A 66 1.10 9.64 -3.39
C GLY A 66 0.21 10.86 -3.65
N TRP A 67 -1.06 10.76 -3.28
CA TRP A 67 -2.00 11.88 -3.35
C TRP A 67 -1.56 13.09 -2.52
N ASN A 68 -1.09 12.88 -1.28
CA ASN A 68 -0.59 13.95 -0.44
C ASN A 68 0.66 14.63 -1.03
N PHE A 69 1.54 13.89 -1.71
CA PHE A 69 2.73 14.48 -2.34
C PHE A 69 2.37 15.40 -3.49
N MET A 70 1.33 15.05 -4.26
CA MET A 70 0.81 15.86 -5.36
C MET A 70 0.08 17.10 -4.84
N THR A 71 -0.80 16.93 -3.85
CA THR A 71 -1.68 18.02 -3.36
C THR A 71 -1.01 18.94 -2.34
N LYS A 72 0.01 18.47 -1.62
CA LYS A 72 0.69 19.22 -0.54
C LYS A 72 2.21 19.24 -0.76
N PRO A 73 2.68 19.90 -1.84
CA PRO A 73 4.08 19.86 -2.27
C PRO A 73 5.08 20.48 -1.28
N ASN A 74 4.60 21.31 -0.35
CA ASN A 74 5.39 22.08 0.61
C ASN A 74 5.64 21.34 1.94
N THR A 75 5.04 20.17 2.14
CA THR A 75 5.29 19.35 3.34
C THR A 75 6.73 18.87 3.38
N LEU A 76 7.30 18.70 4.59
CA LEU A 76 8.69 18.23 4.76
C LEU A 76 8.92 16.89 4.04
N VAL A 77 7.98 15.96 4.20
CA VAL A 77 8.02 14.65 3.54
C VAL A 77 8.03 14.79 2.02
N ALA A 78 7.20 15.66 1.43
CA ALA A 78 7.21 15.88 -0.02
C ALA A 78 8.56 16.47 -0.47
N LYS A 79 9.11 17.44 0.27
CA LYS A 79 10.42 18.04 -0.04
C LYS A 79 11.57 17.02 0.03
N VAL A 80 11.60 16.17 1.06
CA VAL A 80 12.62 15.11 1.21
C VAL A 80 12.52 14.08 0.09
N TYR A 81 11.30 13.65 -0.25
CA TYR A 81 11.10 12.71 -1.36
C TYR A 81 11.53 13.30 -2.71
N LYS A 82 11.21 14.57 -2.98
CA LYS A 82 11.66 15.29 -4.18
C LYS A 82 13.18 15.47 -4.25
N ALA A 83 13.83 15.70 -3.12
CA ALA A 83 15.29 15.82 -3.06
C ALA A 83 15.99 14.47 -3.29
N ARG A 84 15.43 13.38 -2.73
CA ARG A 84 15.97 12.01 -2.89
C ARG A 84 15.80 11.49 -4.32
N TRP A 85 14.61 11.66 -4.88
CA TRP A 85 14.29 11.31 -6.25
C TRP A 85 14.31 12.60 -7.05
N ARG A 86 15.50 13.12 -7.41
CA ARG A 86 15.63 14.37 -8.18
C ARG A 86 14.79 14.28 -9.45
N ILE A 87 13.59 14.86 -9.41
CA ILE A 87 12.65 15.05 -10.52
C ILE A 87 12.82 16.54 -10.90
N GLY A 88 13.49 16.79 -12.02
CA GLY A 88 13.75 18.14 -12.54
C GLY A 88 14.69 18.99 -11.66
N ASP A 89 14.50 20.31 -11.73
CA ASP A 89 15.26 21.33 -10.98
C ASP A 89 14.74 21.55 -9.53
N GLY A 90 13.68 20.84 -9.15
CA GLY A 90 13.04 20.94 -7.84
C GLY A 90 12.19 22.19 -7.62
N THR A 91 12.09 23.10 -8.60
CA THR A 91 11.28 24.33 -8.51
C THR A 91 9.84 24.11 -8.95
N LYS A 92 9.61 23.19 -9.90
CA LYS A 92 8.31 22.69 -10.33
C LYS A 92 8.34 21.17 -10.37
N ILE A 93 7.39 20.52 -9.70
CA ILE A 93 7.32 19.05 -9.68
C ILE A 93 6.12 18.64 -10.52
N ASN A 94 6.39 18.15 -11.72
CA ASN A 94 5.39 17.51 -12.56
C ASN A 94 5.63 16.00 -12.59
N VAL A 95 5.16 15.31 -11.53
CA VAL A 95 5.31 13.85 -11.34
C VAL A 95 4.77 13.06 -12.53
N MET A 96 3.76 13.59 -13.22
CA MET A 96 3.05 12.90 -14.30
C MET A 96 3.79 13.02 -15.64
N ASN A 97 4.42 14.17 -15.91
CA ASN A 97 4.99 14.46 -17.22
C ASN A 97 6.52 14.29 -17.26
N GLU A 98 7.20 14.29 -16.11
CA GLU A 98 8.64 14.06 -16.08
C GLU A 98 8.97 12.57 -15.96
N PRO A 99 9.88 12.04 -16.80
CA PRO A 99 10.20 10.63 -16.78
C PRO A 99 11.01 10.30 -15.52
N TRP A 100 10.44 9.49 -14.63
CA TRP A 100 10.94 9.25 -13.27
C TRP A 100 11.59 7.87 -13.09
N LEU A 101 11.46 6.97 -14.08
CA LEU A 101 12.06 5.63 -14.04
C LEU A 101 13.22 5.54 -15.06
N LYS A 102 14.44 5.33 -14.57
CA LYS A 102 15.57 4.94 -15.41
C LYS A 102 15.47 3.46 -15.76
N LYS A 103 15.59 3.14 -17.05
CA LYS A 103 15.84 1.77 -17.51
C LYS A 103 17.28 1.36 -17.22
N GLU A 104 17.53 0.05 -17.27
CA GLU A 104 18.84 -0.56 -17.07
C GLU A 104 19.88 -0.07 -18.10
N ASP A 105 19.43 0.37 -19.27
CA ASP A 105 20.23 0.99 -20.33
C ASP A 105 20.61 2.46 -20.06
N GLY A 106 20.23 3.00 -18.89
CA GLY A 106 20.47 4.39 -18.48
C GLY A 106 19.54 5.41 -19.12
N ARG A 107 18.60 5.00 -19.98
CA ARG A 107 17.61 5.89 -20.61
C ARG A 107 16.41 6.10 -19.70
N TRP A 108 15.78 7.26 -19.83
CA TRP A 108 14.57 7.59 -19.11
C TRP A 108 13.35 6.95 -19.78
N MET A 109 12.48 6.27 -19.02
CA MET A 109 11.19 5.80 -19.53
C MET A 109 10.29 6.97 -19.83
N GLN A 110 9.87 7.12 -21.09
CA GLN A 110 8.91 8.13 -21.48
C GLN A 110 7.55 7.86 -20.82
N SER A 111 6.84 8.94 -20.48
CA SER A 111 5.49 8.87 -19.92
C SER A 111 4.57 8.15 -20.91
N PRO A 112 3.68 7.24 -20.46
CA PRO A 112 2.74 6.52 -21.34
C PRO A 112 1.69 7.41 -22.01
N GLN A 113 1.62 8.69 -21.66
CA GLN A 113 0.67 9.65 -22.20
C GLN A 113 1.34 10.40 -23.36
N GLU A 114 0.72 10.36 -24.54
CA GLU A 114 1.08 11.25 -25.65
C GLU A 114 0.78 12.70 -25.25
N GLN A 115 1.72 13.60 -25.54
CA GLN A 115 1.67 15.03 -25.23
C GLN A 115 0.58 15.77 -26.01
#